data_AF-A0A1H1ZH14-F1
#
_entry.id   AF-A0A1H1ZH14-F1
#
_cell.length_a   1.000
_cell.length_b   1.000
_cell.length_c   1.000
_cell.angle_alpha   90.00
_cell.angle_beta   90.00
_cell.angle_gamma   90.00
#
_symmetry.space_group_name_H-M   'P 1'
#
loop_
_entity.id
_entity.type
_entity.pdbx_description
1 polymer ?
#
loop_
_entity_poly.entity_id
_entity_poly.type
_entity_poly.pdbx_seq_one_letter_code
_entity_poly.pdbx_strand_id
1 'polypeptide(L)'
;MSLKKERYEVDLYKLLECLNSDSTAKGPAIENTLEWARHYIDFSCIALLTIKNASIPSIDFYYEKNVPERWLKEYHRNEYAKDDPVIQYALNIGGIFSWRDALASFDTPRGREVVARGEKYGLRHGYTYFMPATNGQLQGAKLISLANVSSKSDIMCEYIVATLGAALCYLMENVINKQELCNVYLNDIELKILDWSAKGKSIWEVSKIIDTPERTVKYHLLNTYRKLKASNKAQAVSTATKLGLLK
;
A
#
# COMPACT_ATOMS: atom_id res chain seq x y z
N MET A 1 -17.30 43.09 -17.66
CA MET A 1 -17.39 41.76 -18.30
C MET A 1 -16.89 40.75 -17.28
N SER A 2 -17.84 40.06 -16.61
CA SER A 2 -17.54 39.13 -15.51
C SER A 2 -16.86 37.88 -16.05
N LEU A 3 -15.62 37.64 -15.66
CA LEU A 3 -14.92 36.38 -15.92
C LEU A 3 -15.51 35.33 -14.98
N LYS A 4 -16.35 34.44 -15.51
CA LYS A 4 -16.86 33.28 -14.78
C LYS A 4 -15.69 32.44 -14.26
N LYS A 5 -15.55 32.43 -12.93
CA LYS A 5 -14.59 31.65 -12.16
C LYS A 5 -15.10 30.20 -12.01
N GLU A 6 -15.35 29.53 -13.13
CA GLU A 6 -15.79 28.14 -13.17
C GLU A 6 -14.97 27.42 -14.23
N ARG A 7 -13.99 26.62 -13.80
CA ARG A 7 -13.69 25.28 -14.34
C ARG A 7 -12.40 24.74 -13.70
N TYR A 8 -12.60 24.11 -12.54
CA TYR A 8 -11.75 23.06 -11.94
C TYR A 8 -10.45 23.51 -11.26
N GLU A 9 -10.55 24.23 -10.14
CA GLU A 9 -9.52 24.13 -9.10
C GLU A 9 -9.66 22.75 -8.44
N VAL A 10 -8.64 21.90 -8.56
CA VAL A 10 -8.59 20.63 -7.83
C VAL A 10 -8.38 20.96 -6.35
N ASP A 11 -9.32 20.54 -5.51
CA ASP A 11 -9.36 20.88 -4.09
C ASP A 11 -8.45 19.94 -3.31
N LEU A 12 -7.16 20.26 -3.32
CA LEU A 12 -6.13 19.52 -2.58
C LEU A 12 -6.29 19.68 -1.06
N TYR A 13 -6.90 20.78 -0.59
CA TYR A 13 -7.16 20.96 0.84
C TYR A 13 -8.16 19.93 1.34
N LYS A 14 -9.27 19.74 0.62
CA LYS A 14 -10.24 18.70 0.94
C LYS A 14 -9.63 17.29 0.90
N LEU A 15 -8.72 17.04 -0.03
CA LEU A 15 -7.98 15.77 -0.05
C LEU A 15 -7.12 15.59 1.20
N LEU A 16 -6.39 16.63 1.63
CA LEU A 16 -5.60 16.59 2.87
C LEU A 16 -6.48 16.37 4.10
N GLU A 17 -7.69 16.95 4.14
CA GLU A 17 -8.66 16.66 5.20
C GLU A 17 -9.09 15.20 5.21
N CYS A 18 -9.36 14.59 4.04
CA CYS A 18 -9.65 13.16 3.93
C CYS A 18 -8.51 12.30 4.48
N LEU A 19 -7.26 12.69 4.22
CA LEU A 19 -6.07 11.99 4.70
C LEU A 19 -5.85 12.14 6.22
N ASN A 20 -6.31 13.25 6.81
CA ASN A 20 -6.15 13.57 8.24
C ASN A 20 -7.37 13.17 9.09
N SER A 21 -8.49 12.77 8.48
CA SER A 21 -9.69 12.34 9.20
C SER A 21 -9.43 11.10 10.06
N ASP A 22 -10.08 11.05 11.24
CA ASP A 22 -9.71 10.22 12.37
C ASP A 22 -9.48 8.73 12.00
N SER A 23 -8.21 8.35 12.05
CA SER A 23 -7.63 7.27 11.27
C SER A 23 -7.94 5.84 11.74
N THR A 24 -8.86 5.63 12.68
CA THR A 24 -8.96 4.35 13.42
C THR A 24 -9.35 3.12 12.60
N ALA A 25 -9.78 3.27 11.33
CA ALA A 25 -10.07 2.16 10.44
C ALA A 25 -9.57 2.38 9.00
N LYS A 26 -9.04 1.30 8.39
CA LYS A 26 -8.47 1.26 7.03
C LYS A 26 -9.45 1.72 5.93
N GLY A 27 -10.74 1.42 6.09
CA GLY A 27 -11.77 1.63 5.07
C GLY A 27 -12.19 3.10 4.88
N PRO A 28 -12.59 3.82 5.95
CA PRO A 28 -13.12 5.19 5.84
C PRO A 28 -12.19 6.19 5.14
N ALA A 29 -10.89 6.18 5.44
CA ALA A 29 -9.94 7.12 4.83
C ALA A 29 -9.76 6.88 3.31
N ILE A 30 -9.71 5.61 2.90
CA ILE A 30 -9.67 5.22 1.49
C ILE A 30 -10.98 5.65 0.82
N GLU A 31 -12.13 5.37 1.41
CA GLU A 31 -13.42 5.71 0.82
C GLU A 31 -13.62 7.23 0.67
N ASN A 32 -13.27 8.03 1.68
CA ASN A 32 -13.32 9.49 1.59
C ASN A 32 -12.42 10.02 0.45
N THR A 33 -11.25 9.42 0.28
CA THR A 33 -10.30 9.76 -0.80
C THR A 33 -10.84 9.35 -2.18
N LEU A 34 -11.58 8.23 -2.27
CA LEU A 34 -12.26 7.82 -3.50
C LEU A 34 -13.45 8.72 -3.83
N GLU A 35 -14.21 9.17 -2.83
CA GLU A 35 -15.29 10.14 -3.01
C GLU A 35 -14.75 11.47 -3.54
N TRP A 36 -13.62 11.95 -3.01
CA TRP A 36 -12.93 13.11 -3.55
C TRP A 36 -12.60 12.94 -5.04
N ALA A 37 -12.03 11.79 -5.44
CA ALA A 37 -11.68 11.54 -6.84
C ALA A 37 -12.91 11.50 -7.76
N ARG A 38 -14.02 10.94 -7.27
CA ARG A 38 -15.30 10.87 -8.01
C ARG A 38 -15.92 12.22 -8.35
N HIS A 39 -15.49 13.32 -7.71
CA HIS A 39 -15.90 14.66 -8.14
C HIS A 39 -15.30 15.04 -9.49
N TYR A 40 -14.12 14.50 -9.83
CA TYR A 40 -13.33 14.90 -10.99
C TYR A 40 -13.27 13.85 -12.11
N ILE A 41 -13.15 12.56 -11.76
CA ILE A 41 -13.15 11.44 -12.70
C ILE A 41 -14.22 10.42 -12.35
N ASP A 42 -14.83 9.83 -13.37
CA ASP A 42 -15.70 8.67 -13.19
C ASP A 42 -14.89 7.40 -13.44
N PHE A 43 -15.08 6.40 -12.58
CA PHE A 43 -14.50 5.07 -12.73
C PHE A 43 -15.43 4.02 -12.13
N SER A 44 -15.47 2.87 -12.77
CA SER A 44 -16.37 1.76 -12.41
C SER A 44 -15.81 0.90 -11.27
N CYS A 45 -14.50 0.64 -11.30
CA CYS A 45 -13.82 -0.25 -10.36
C CYS A 45 -12.47 0.34 -9.97
N ILE A 46 -11.97 -0.06 -8.80
CA ILE A 46 -10.61 0.23 -8.35
C ILE A 46 -10.00 -1.01 -7.69
N ALA A 47 -8.72 -1.24 -7.97
CA ALA A 47 -7.87 -2.18 -7.25
C ALA A 47 -6.61 -1.48 -6.76
N LEU A 48 -6.35 -1.56 -5.46
CA LEU A 48 -5.08 -1.22 -4.82
C LEU A 48 -4.36 -2.53 -4.51
N LEU A 49 -3.14 -2.66 -4.99
CA LEU A 49 -2.37 -3.88 -4.85
C LEU A 49 -0.89 -3.62 -4.57
N THR A 50 -0.25 -4.61 -3.97
CA THR A 50 1.20 -4.61 -3.72
C THR A 50 1.87 -5.75 -4.47
N ILE A 51 3.08 -5.51 -4.97
CA ILE A 51 3.91 -6.51 -5.62
C ILE A 51 4.66 -7.31 -4.54
N LYS A 52 4.32 -8.59 -4.38
CA LYS A 52 5.00 -9.48 -3.42
C LYS A 52 6.35 -9.98 -3.92
N ASN A 53 6.42 -10.29 -5.20
CA ASN A 53 7.62 -10.75 -5.88
C ASN A 53 7.61 -10.18 -7.29
N ALA A 54 8.69 -9.51 -7.68
CA ALA A 54 8.82 -8.89 -8.99
C ALA A 54 9.47 -9.81 -10.04
N SER A 55 10.30 -10.77 -9.61
CA SER A 55 10.93 -11.75 -10.52
C SER A 55 9.91 -12.75 -11.05
N ILE A 56 8.92 -13.10 -10.22
CA ILE A 56 7.73 -13.85 -10.61
C ILE A 56 6.55 -13.01 -10.13
N PRO A 57 5.97 -12.16 -11.00
CA PRO A 57 4.95 -11.20 -10.61
C PRO A 57 3.82 -11.88 -9.84
N SER A 58 3.78 -11.59 -8.55
CA SER A 58 2.70 -11.99 -7.65
C SER A 58 2.19 -10.75 -6.95
N ILE A 59 0.87 -10.65 -6.87
CA ILE A 59 0.17 -9.47 -6.37
C ILE A 59 -0.64 -9.84 -5.14
N ASP A 60 -0.72 -8.90 -4.21
CA ASP A 60 -1.68 -8.92 -3.12
C ASP A 60 -2.66 -7.77 -3.29
N PHE A 61 -3.95 -8.11 -3.29
CA PHE A 61 -5.00 -7.10 -3.21
C PHE A 61 -5.05 -6.56 -1.79
N TYR A 62 -4.82 -5.27 -1.69
CA TYR A 62 -4.90 -4.54 -0.43
C TYR A 62 -6.30 -3.98 -0.20
N TYR A 63 -6.91 -3.51 -1.28
CA TYR A 63 -8.26 -2.98 -1.29
C TYR A 63 -8.81 -3.05 -2.71
N GLU A 64 -10.03 -3.55 -2.85
CA GLU A 64 -10.75 -3.58 -4.10
C GLU A 64 -12.18 -3.09 -3.88
N LYS A 65 -12.68 -2.31 -4.84
CA LYS A 65 -14.08 -1.87 -4.83
C LYS A 65 -14.67 -2.04 -6.21
N ASN A 66 -15.82 -2.72 -6.25
CA ASN A 66 -16.59 -3.04 -7.45
C ASN A 66 -15.83 -3.86 -8.50
N VAL A 67 -14.72 -4.52 -8.13
CA VAL A 67 -14.05 -5.48 -9.01
C VAL A 67 -14.86 -6.77 -9.00
N PRO A 68 -15.26 -7.34 -10.15
CA PRO A 68 -16.07 -8.55 -10.17
C PRO A 68 -15.38 -9.73 -9.48
N GLU A 69 -16.00 -10.29 -8.44
CA GLU A 69 -15.41 -11.38 -7.64
C GLU A 69 -15.06 -12.61 -8.49
N ARG A 70 -15.89 -12.91 -9.50
CA ARG A 70 -15.63 -14.00 -10.46
C ARG A 70 -14.37 -13.75 -11.27
N TRP A 71 -14.10 -12.51 -11.64
CA TRP A 71 -12.87 -12.13 -12.33
C TRP A 71 -11.65 -12.33 -11.42
N LEU A 72 -11.71 -11.87 -10.17
CA LEU A 72 -10.61 -12.06 -9.21
C LEU A 72 -10.28 -13.54 -8.99
N LYS A 73 -11.30 -14.39 -8.76
CA LYS A 73 -11.11 -15.84 -8.62
C LYS A 73 -10.45 -16.45 -9.85
N GLU A 74 -10.89 -16.06 -11.04
CA GLU A 74 -10.31 -16.51 -12.29
C GLU A 74 -8.87 -16.03 -12.47
N TYR A 75 -8.60 -14.76 -12.17
CA TYR A 75 -7.29 -14.14 -12.26
C TYR A 75 -6.27 -14.84 -11.37
N HIS A 76 -6.64 -15.12 -10.12
CA HIS A 76 -5.81 -15.86 -9.18
C HIS A 76 -5.60 -17.32 -9.62
N ARG A 77 -6.68 -18.02 -10.02
CA ARG A 77 -6.59 -19.45 -10.41
C ARG A 77 -5.67 -19.68 -11.60
N ASN A 78 -5.65 -18.76 -12.56
CA ASN A 78 -4.83 -18.88 -13.76
C ASN A 78 -3.48 -18.16 -13.64
N GLU A 79 -3.15 -17.60 -12.47
CA GLU A 79 -1.90 -16.86 -12.21
C GLU A 79 -1.64 -15.71 -13.20
N TYR A 80 -2.69 -14.98 -13.60
CA TYR A 80 -2.61 -13.99 -14.67
C TYR A 80 -1.70 -12.79 -14.37
N ALA A 81 -1.30 -12.56 -13.11
CA ALA A 81 -0.40 -11.47 -12.72
C ALA A 81 0.91 -11.42 -13.53
N LYS A 82 1.47 -12.57 -13.89
CA LYS A 82 2.70 -12.66 -14.69
C LYS A 82 2.50 -12.36 -16.18
N ASP A 83 1.28 -12.53 -16.67
CA ASP A 83 0.93 -12.38 -18.07
C ASP A 83 0.22 -11.04 -18.36
N ASP A 84 -0.23 -10.34 -17.31
CA ASP A 84 -1.00 -9.11 -17.40
C ASP A 84 -0.15 -7.95 -17.95
N PRO A 85 -0.50 -7.37 -19.12
CA PRO A 85 0.23 -6.25 -19.71
C PRO A 85 0.31 -5.02 -18.80
N VAL A 86 -0.69 -4.77 -17.94
CA VAL A 86 -0.69 -3.65 -17.00
C VAL A 86 0.36 -3.87 -15.91
N ILE A 87 0.49 -5.10 -15.41
CA ILE A 87 1.53 -5.45 -14.43
C ILE A 87 2.91 -5.39 -15.09
N GLN A 88 3.05 -5.91 -16.30
CA GLN A 88 4.31 -5.86 -17.05
C GLN A 88 4.76 -4.42 -17.32
N TYR A 89 3.84 -3.55 -17.74
CA TYR A 89 4.15 -2.14 -17.94
C TYR A 89 4.57 -1.44 -16.65
N ALA A 90 3.86 -1.70 -15.55
CA ALA A 90 4.20 -1.14 -14.24
C ALA A 90 5.63 -1.53 -13.79
N LEU A 91 6.01 -2.80 -13.96
CA LEU A 91 7.30 -3.31 -13.49
C LEU A 91 8.49 -2.88 -14.38
N ASN A 92 8.26 -2.64 -15.67
CA ASN A 92 9.33 -2.31 -16.63
C ASN A 92 9.46 -0.81 -16.90
N ILE A 93 8.34 -0.06 -16.88
CA ILE A 93 8.29 1.36 -17.25
C ILE A 93 7.85 2.20 -16.05
N GLY A 94 6.79 1.79 -15.36
CA GLY A 94 6.26 2.47 -14.18
C GLY A 94 5.53 3.79 -14.49
N GLY A 95 5.34 4.62 -13.47
CA GLY A 95 4.68 5.93 -13.57
C GLY A 95 3.15 5.87 -13.61
N ILE A 96 2.54 6.88 -14.25
CA ILE A 96 1.10 6.92 -14.55
C ILE A 96 0.94 6.57 -16.02
N PHE A 97 0.04 5.64 -16.32
CA PHE A 97 -0.16 5.19 -17.70
C PHE A 97 -1.57 4.68 -17.93
N SER A 98 -2.03 4.77 -19.19
CA SER A 98 -3.29 4.18 -19.60
C SER A 98 -3.11 2.69 -19.89
N TRP A 99 -4.17 1.89 -19.71
CA TRP A 99 -4.15 0.48 -20.10
C TRP A 99 -3.89 0.31 -21.58
N ARG A 100 -4.31 1.27 -22.42
CA ARG A 100 -4.02 1.29 -23.86
C ARG A 100 -2.52 1.29 -24.13
N ASP A 101 -1.77 2.12 -23.42
CA ASP A 101 -0.31 2.21 -23.63
C ASP A 101 0.39 0.95 -23.12
N ALA A 102 -0.12 0.36 -22.03
CA ALA A 102 0.33 -0.95 -21.55
C ALA A 102 0.11 -2.07 -22.57
N LEU A 103 -1.09 -2.15 -23.14
CA LEU A 103 -1.47 -3.10 -24.17
C LEU A 103 -0.63 -2.96 -25.44
N ALA A 104 -0.35 -1.71 -25.86
CA ALA A 104 0.47 -1.43 -27.03
C ALA A 104 1.94 -1.82 -26.83
N SER A 105 2.44 -1.76 -25.60
CA SER A 105 3.85 -2.04 -25.27
C SER A 105 4.12 -3.52 -24.96
N PHE A 106 3.15 -4.23 -24.38
CA PHE A 106 3.27 -5.62 -23.94
C PHE A 106 2.20 -6.50 -24.59
N ASP A 107 2.29 -6.67 -25.91
CA ASP A 107 1.36 -7.49 -26.68
C ASP A 107 1.84 -8.95 -26.79
N THR A 108 1.34 -9.81 -25.90
CA THR A 108 1.62 -11.26 -25.91
C THR A 108 0.33 -12.07 -26.06
N PRO A 109 0.38 -13.32 -26.58
CA PRO A 109 -0.82 -14.15 -26.68
C PRO A 109 -1.54 -14.37 -25.35
N ARG A 110 -0.78 -14.60 -24.27
CA ARG A 110 -1.32 -14.71 -22.90
C ARG A 110 -1.84 -13.37 -22.38
N GLY A 111 -1.14 -12.27 -22.60
CA GLY A 111 -1.62 -10.94 -22.23
C GLY A 111 -2.94 -10.58 -22.91
N ARG A 112 -3.08 -10.88 -24.21
CA ARG A 112 -4.35 -10.71 -24.93
C ARG A 112 -5.47 -11.58 -24.36
N GLU A 113 -5.16 -12.80 -23.90
CA GLU A 113 -6.12 -13.64 -23.18
C GLU A 113 -6.58 -12.96 -21.90
N VAL A 114 -5.67 -12.50 -21.03
CA VAL A 114 -6.01 -11.78 -19.77
C VAL A 114 -6.98 -10.63 -20.06
N VAL A 115 -6.65 -9.83 -21.06
CA VAL A 115 -7.42 -8.63 -21.43
C VAL A 115 -8.81 -9.02 -21.94
N ALA A 116 -8.89 -9.93 -22.90
CA ALA A 116 -10.17 -10.40 -23.45
C ALA A 116 -11.06 -11.07 -22.39
N ARG A 117 -10.47 -11.72 -21.38
CA ARG A 117 -11.22 -12.29 -20.24
C ARG A 117 -11.71 -11.17 -19.31
N GLY A 118 -10.87 -10.20 -18.97
CA GLY A 118 -11.25 -9.02 -18.17
C GLY A 118 -12.36 -8.19 -18.81
N GLU A 119 -12.33 -8.00 -20.13
CA GLU A 119 -13.37 -7.29 -20.89
C GLU A 119 -14.75 -7.92 -20.79
N LYS A 120 -14.83 -9.26 -20.70
CA LYS A 120 -16.11 -9.98 -20.49
C LYS A 120 -16.75 -9.66 -19.14
N TYR A 121 -15.95 -9.23 -18.17
CA TYR A 121 -16.41 -8.74 -16.87
C TYR A 121 -16.58 -7.21 -16.85
N GLY A 122 -16.43 -6.54 -18.00
CA GLY A 122 -16.62 -5.10 -18.13
C GLY A 122 -15.36 -4.27 -17.89
N LEU A 123 -14.18 -4.86 -17.70
CA LEU A 123 -12.92 -4.15 -17.49
C LEU A 123 -12.27 -3.87 -18.85
N ARG A 124 -12.55 -2.71 -19.46
CA ARG A 124 -12.18 -2.45 -20.87
C ARG A 124 -11.00 -1.51 -21.06
N HIS A 125 -11.02 -0.37 -20.40
CA HIS A 125 -9.96 0.62 -20.43
C HIS A 125 -9.74 1.16 -19.03
N GLY A 126 -8.65 1.88 -18.80
CA GLY A 126 -8.34 2.35 -17.46
C GLY A 126 -7.02 3.08 -17.37
N TYR A 127 -6.70 3.52 -16.16
CA TYR A 127 -5.42 4.11 -15.81
C TYR A 127 -4.84 3.42 -14.60
N THR A 128 -3.52 3.39 -14.57
CA THR A 128 -2.75 2.81 -13.49
C THR A 128 -1.74 3.83 -12.99
N TYR A 129 -1.66 3.97 -11.66
CA TYR A 129 -0.57 4.64 -10.96
C TYR A 129 0.32 3.59 -10.33
N PHE A 130 1.63 3.64 -10.64
CA PHE A 130 2.62 2.75 -10.07
C PHE A 130 3.64 3.53 -9.21
N MET A 131 3.87 3.04 -8.00
CA MET A 131 4.85 3.58 -7.06
C MET A 131 5.85 2.48 -6.67
N PRO A 132 7.14 2.61 -7.05
CA PRO A 132 8.19 1.70 -6.60
C PRO A 132 8.30 1.67 -5.07
N ALA A 133 8.84 0.59 -4.51
CA ALA A 133 9.11 0.55 -3.08
C ALA A 133 10.24 1.52 -2.71
N THR A 134 10.22 2.01 -1.46
CA THR A 134 11.15 3.02 -0.95
C THR A 134 12.63 2.60 -0.96
N ASN A 135 12.92 1.31 -1.07
CA ASN A 135 14.28 0.76 -1.17
C ASN A 135 14.79 0.63 -2.62
N GLY A 136 14.07 1.17 -3.60
CA GLY A 136 14.40 1.04 -5.03
C GLY A 136 14.19 -0.37 -5.58
N GLN A 137 13.63 -1.30 -4.80
CA GLN A 137 13.24 -2.62 -5.27
C GLN A 137 11.76 -2.60 -5.72
N LEU A 138 11.42 -3.55 -6.59
CA LEU A 138 10.04 -3.73 -7.04
C LEU A 138 9.21 -4.54 -6.02
N GLN A 139 9.87 -5.25 -5.09
CA GLN A 139 9.17 -5.92 -3.98
C GLN A 139 8.61 -4.89 -3.00
N GLY A 140 7.31 -4.96 -2.75
CA GLY A 140 6.58 -3.97 -1.97
C GLY A 140 6.13 -2.74 -2.75
N ALA A 141 6.37 -2.70 -4.08
CA ALA A 141 5.83 -1.65 -4.93
C ALA A 141 4.31 -1.67 -4.90
N LYS A 142 3.70 -0.49 -5.05
CA LYS A 142 2.26 -0.29 -5.00
C LYS A 142 1.73 0.05 -6.37
N LEU A 143 0.53 -0.43 -6.63
CA LEU A 143 -0.16 -0.19 -7.88
C LEU A 143 -1.62 0.10 -7.58
N ILE A 144 -2.12 1.18 -8.17
CA ILE A 144 -3.52 1.58 -8.11
C ILE A 144 -4.05 1.56 -9.53
N SER A 145 -4.99 0.66 -9.80
CA SER A 145 -5.58 0.48 -11.13
C SER A 145 -7.07 0.82 -11.10
N LEU A 146 -7.49 1.69 -12.00
CA LEU A 146 -8.85 2.19 -12.14
C LEU A 146 -9.43 1.73 -13.48
N ALA A 147 -10.61 1.12 -13.44
CA ALA A 147 -11.28 0.60 -14.63
C ALA A 147 -12.41 1.52 -15.13
N ASN A 148 -12.54 1.58 -16.45
CA ASN A 148 -13.45 2.41 -17.23
C ASN A 148 -13.40 3.88 -16.79
N VAL A 149 -12.18 4.41 -16.67
CA VAL A 149 -11.97 5.82 -16.33
C VAL A 149 -12.48 6.68 -17.47
N SER A 150 -13.42 7.57 -17.18
CA SER A 150 -13.85 8.63 -18.07
C SER A 150 -13.65 9.97 -17.40
N SER A 151 -12.99 10.89 -18.10
CA SER A 151 -12.78 12.25 -17.62
C SER A 151 -13.84 13.20 -18.16
N LYS A 152 -14.09 14.29 -17.43
CA LYS A 152 -14.76 15.48 -17.98
C LYS A 152 -13.81 16.30 -18.88
N SER A 153 -12.49 16.03 -18.87
CA SER A 153 -11.41 16.62 -19.69
C SER A 153 -10.14 15.74 -19.73
N ASP A 154 -9.66 15.33 -20.91
CA ASP A 154 -8.62 14.30 -21.06
C ASP A 154 -7.26 14.61 -20.40
N ILE A 155 -6.78 15.86 -20.48
CA ILE A 155 -5.45 16.24 -19.93
C ILE A 155 -5.40 16.19 -18.40
N MET A 156 -6.53 16.43 -17.74
CA MET A 156 -6.60 16.41 -16.27
C MET A 156 -6.68 14.99 -15.69
N CYS A 157 -6.98 14.00 -16.53
CA CYS A 157 -7.25 12.64 -16.08
C CYS A 157 -6.02 12.03 -15.40
N GLU A 158 -4.86 12.10 -16.05
CA GLU A 158 -3.60 11.61 -15.49
C GLU A 158 -3.19 12.37 -14.24
N TYR A 159 -3.41 13.69 -14.18
CA TYR A 159 -3.13 14.49 -12.99
C TYR A 159 -3.96 14.06 -11.77
N ILE A 160 -5.25 13.80 -11.98
CA ILE A 160 -6.15 13.35 -10.91
C ILE A 160 -5.78 11.93 -10.48
N VAL A 161 -5.49 11.03 -11.43
CA VAL A 161 -5.03 9.67 -11.14
C VAL A 161 -3.71 9.68 -10.39
N ALA A 162 -2.77 10.56 -10.76
CA ALA A 162 -1.49 10.74 -10.07
C ALA A 162 -1.69 11.18 -8.62
N THR A 163 -2.56 12.18 -8.42
CA THR A 163 -2.84 12.76 -7.11
C THR A 163 -3.56 11.74 -6.21
N LEU A 164 -4.56 11.05 -6.76
CA LEU A 164 -5.25 9.96 -6.08
C LEU A 164 -4.29 8.81 -5.72
N GLY A 165 -3.48 8.37 -6.68
CA GLY A 165 -2.53 7.28 -6.49
C GLY A 165 -1.52 7.60 -5.39
N ALA A 166 -0.95 8.81 -5.39
CA ALA A 166 -0.03 9.27 -4.35
C ALA A 166 -0.71 9.31 -2.96
N ALA A 167 -1.94 9.83 -2.89
CA ALA A 167 -2.70 9.89 -1.64
C ALA A 167 -3.02 8.51 -1.07
N LEU A 168 -3.45 7.56 -1.91
CA LEU A 168 -3.72 6.18 -1.50
C LEU A 168 -2.45 5.46 -1.08
N CYS A 169 -1.34 5.65 -1.81
CA CYS A 169 -0.04 5.11 -1.41
C CYS A 169 0.39 5.63 -0.03
N TYR A 170 0.19 6.92 0.25
CA TYR A 170 0.47 7.51 1.55
C TYR A 170 -0.35 6.87 2.66
N LEU A 171 -1.67 6.67 2.45
CA LEU A 171 -2.54 6.00 3.44
C LEU A 171 -2.05 4.58 3.75
N MET A 172 -1.70 3.81 2.71
CA MET A 172 -1.18 2.45 2.88
C MET A 172 0.10 2.42 3.74
N GLU A 173 1.03 3.36 3.49
CA GLU A 173 2.33 3.41 4.16
C GLU A 173 2.27 3.97 5.58
N ASN A 174 1.58 5.08 5.78
CA ASN A 174 1.73 5.89 6.98
C ASN A 174 0.59 5.74 7.98
N VAL A 175 -0.59 5.38 7.51
CA VAL A 175 -1.76 5.21 8.37
C VAL A 175 -1.93 3.74 8.72
N ILE A 176 -1.97 2.89 7.71
CA ILE A 176 -2.43 1.52 7.89
C ILE A 176 -1.30 0.57 8.28
N ASN A 177 -0.15 0.64 7.62
CA ASN A 177 1.01 -0.15 8.06
C ASN A 177 1.44 0.27 9.47
N LYS A 178 1.34 1.57 9.81
CA LYS A 178 1.59 2.06 11.16
C LYS A 178 0.62 1.45 12.19
N GLN A 179 -0.65 1.21 11.84
CA GLN A 179 -1.61 0.54 12.74
C GLN A 179 -1.33 -0.96 12.94
N GLU A 180 -0.96 -1.70 11.89
CA GLU A 180 -0.53 -3.09 12.05
C GLU A 180 0.74 -3.20 12.91
N LEU A 181 1.58 -2.19 12.81
CA LEU A 181 2.77 -1.97 13.62
C LEU A 181 2.41 -1.56 15.07
N CYS A 182 1.38 -0.72 15.28
CA CYS A 182 0.84 -0.36 16.60
C CYS A 182 0.08 -1.51 17.29
N ASN A 183 -0.36 -2.52 16.54
CA ASN A 183 -0.93 -3.75 17.12
C ASN A 183 0.13 -4.63 17.82
N VAL A 184 1.41 -4.31 17.72
CA VAL A 184 2.46 -4.99 18.49
C VAL A 184 2.40 -4.50 19.95
N TYR A 185 1.60 -5.20 20.75
CA TYR A 185 1.53 -4.96 22.19
C TYR A 185 2.72 -5.63 22.92
N LEU A 186 3.69 -4.81 23.31
CA LEU A 186 4.68 -5.18 24.32
C LEU A 186 4.13 -4.79 25.70
N ASN A 187 4.18 -5.72 26.64
CA ASN A 187 3.79 -5.42 28.02
C ASN A 187 4.89 -4.62 28.73
N ASP A 188 4.57 -3.97 29.85
CA ASP A 188 5.47 -3.01 30.53
C ASP A 188 6.84 -3.59 30.88
N ILE A 189 6.88 -4.88 31.23
CA ILE A 189 8.12 -5.60 31.53
C ILE A 189 8.95 -5.80 30.26
N GLU A 190 8.34 -6.22 29.14
CA GLU A 190 9.02 -6.36 27.86
C GLU A 190 9.58 -5.02 27.36
N LEU A 191 8.83 -3.92 27.52
CA LEU A 191 9.27 -2.57 27.17
C LEU A 191 10.47 -2.12 28.02
N LYS A 192 10.39 -2.27 29.35
CA LYS A 192 11.50 -1.91 30.25
C LYS A 192 12.76 -2.73 29.96
N ILE A 193 12.62 -4.03 29.74
CA ILE A 193 13.75 -4.90 29.39
C ILE A 193 14.37 -4.48 28.06
N LEU A 194 13.53 -4.17 27.06
CA LEU A 194 14.00 -3.75 25.75
C LEU A 194 14.68 -2.37 25.79
N ASP A 195 14.17 -1.42 26.58
CA ASP A 195 14.75 -0.08 26.76
C ASP A 195 16.16 -0.14 27.37
N TRP A 196 16.35 -0.91 28.44
CA TRP A 196 17.69 -1.11 29.01
C TRP A 196 18.62 -1.86 28.05
N SER A 197 18.09 -2.81 27.29
CA SER A 197 18.84 -3.53 26.27
C SER A 197 19.26 -2.62 25.11
N ALA A 198 18.42 -1.64 24.74
CA ALA A 198 18.71 -0.61 23.73
C ALA A 198 19.84 0.33 24.19
N LYS A 199 19.88 0.65 25.50
CA LYS A 199 20.97 1.40 26.16
C LYS A 199 22.26 0.58 26.31
N GLY A 200 22.33 -0.62 25.75
CA GLY A 200 23.53 -1.45 25.72
C GLY A 200 23.74 -2.35 26.94
N LYS A 201 22.78 -2.43 27.87
CA LYS A 201 22.89 -3.29 29.06
C LYS A 201 22.87 -4.78 28.70
N SER A 202 23.68 -5.54 29.42
CA SER A 202 23.70 -7.01 29.35
C SER A 202 22.49 -7.63 30.05
N ILE A 203 22.17 -8.89 29.74
CA ILE A 203 21.06 -9.62 30.39
C ILE A 203 21.25 -9.65 31.91
N TRP A 204 22.49 -9.85 32.38
CA TRP A 204 22.84 -9.81 33.79
C TRP A 204 22.58 -8.43 34.40
N GLU A 205 23.03 -7.34 33.79
CA GLU A 205 22.76 -5.98 34.30
C GLU A 205 21.26 -5.68 34.34
N VAL A 206 20.52 -6.03 33.27
CA VAL A 206 19.06 -5.85 33.21
C VAL A 206 18.37 -6.64 34.31
N SER A 207 18.83 -7.87 34.59
CA SER A 207 18.31 -8.72 35.66
C SER A 207 18.41 -8.05 37.04
N LYS A 208 19.50 -7.30 37.26
CA LYS A 208 19.75 -6.54 38.50
C LYS A 208 18.95 -5.25 38.56
N ILE A 209 18.77 -4.58 37.42
CA ILE A 209 18.01 -3.31 37.36
C ILE A 209 16.50 -3.54 37.56
N ILE A 210 15.95 -4.62 37.01
CA ILE A 210 14.50 -4.91 37.02
C ILE A 210 14.14 -5.91 38.14
N ASP A 211 15.12 -6.38 38.91
CA ASP A 211 14.97 -7.39 39.97
C ASP A 211 14.23 -8.65 39.48
N THR A 212 14.72 -9.21 38.37
CA THR A 212 14.11 -10.35 37.69
C THR A 212 15.19 -11.35 37.28
N PRO A 213 15.02 -12.67 37.46
CA PRO A 213 16.04 -13.65 37.09
C PRO A 213 16.47 -13.57 35.62
N GLU A 214 17.76 -13.76 35.33
CA GLU A 214 18.32 -13.69 33.96
C GLU A 214 17.57 -14.57 32.95
N ARG A 215 17.15 -15.76 33.38
CA ARG A 215 16.34 -16.68 32.55
C ARG A 215 15.02 -16.05 32.10
N THR A 216 14.39 -15.26 32.96
CA THR A 216 13.11 -14.59 32.71
C THR A 216 13.32 -13.37 31.84
N VAL A 217 14.40 -12.61 32.06
CA VAL A 217 14.81 -11.51 31.16
C VAL A 217 15.05 -12.03 29.74
N LYS A 218 15.78 -13.15 29.61
CA LYS A 218 16.01 -13.79 28.31
C LYS A 218 14.71 -14.27 27.66
N TYR A 219 13.79 -14.83 28.44
CA TYR A 219 12.47 -15.22 27.96
C TYR A 219 11.67 -14.03 27.41
N HIS A 220 11.59 -12.93 28.16
CA HIS A 220 10.91 -11.71 27.69
C HIS A 220 11.55 -11.13 26.44
N LEU A 221 12.89 -11.07 26.36
CA LEU A 221 13.58 -10.62 25.14
C LEU A 221 13.23 -11.48 23.92
N LEU A 222 13.22 -12.80 24.05
CA LEU A 222 12.83 -13.69 22.96
C LEU A 222 11.37 -13.50 22.53
N ASN A 223 10.47 -13.29 23.51
CA ASN A 223 9.08 -12.99 23.20
C ASN A 223 8.93 -11.63 22.51
N THR A 224 9.66 -10.61 22.95
CA THR A 224 9.74 -9.30 22.32
C THR A 224 10.26 -9.40 20.89
N TYR A 225 11.30 -10.19 20.64
CA TYR A 225 11.84 -10.43 19.29
C TYR A 225 10.80 -11.08 18.39
N ARG A 226 10.09 -12.10 18.90
CA ARG A 226 8.99 -12.76 18.17
C ARG A 226 7.86 -11.78 17.84
N LYS A 227 7.43 -10.97 18.81
CA LYS A 227 6.37 -9.96 18.65
C LYS A 227 6.77 -8.88 17.63
N LEU A 228 8.03 -8.44 17.65
CA LEU A 228 8.58 -7.45 16.73
C LEU A 228 9.05 -8.04 15.39
N LYS A 229 8.89 -9.36 15.18
CA LYS A 229 9.42 -10.10 14.02
C LYS A 229 10.91 -9.82 13.76
N ALA A 230 11.70 -9.69 14.83
CA ALA A 230 13.12 -9.41 14.79
C ALA A 230 13.95 -10.67 15.02
N SER A 231 15.06 -10.80 14.30
CA SER A 231 15.98 -11.95 14.46
C SER A 231 17.05 -11.73 15.54
N ASN A 232 17.30 -10.48 15.93
CA ASN A 232 18.33 -10.12 16.90
C ASN A 232 18.02 -8.82 17.64
N LYS A 233 18.81 -8.51 18.67
CA LYS A 233 18.67 -7.32 19.52
C LYS A 233 18.65 -6.02 18.71
N ALA A 234 19.58 -5.86 17.77
CA ALA A 234 19.70 -4.62 17.00
C ALA A 234 18.47 -4.39 16.11
N GLN A 235 17.96 -5.44 15.46
CA GLN A 235 16.71 -5.38 14.70
C GLN A 235 15.52 -5.08 15.60
N ALA A 236 15.42 -5.71 16.77
CA ALA A 236 14.33 -5.47 17.71
C ALA A 236 14.30 -4.02 18.21
N VAL A 237 15.47 -3.46 18.57
CA VAL A 237 15.59 -2.06 18.98
C VAL A 237 15.24 -1.13 17.82
N SER A 238 15.80 -1.36 16.62
CA SER A 238 15.49 -0.53 15.44
C SER A 238 14.00 -0.54 15.10
N THR A 239 13.37 -1.72 15.12
CA THR A 239 11.92 -1.85 14.91
C THR A 239 11.16 -1.11 16.02
N ALA A 240 11.45 -1.35 17.29
CA ALA A 240 10.75 -0.69 18.40
C ALA A 240 10.90 0.85 18.41
N THR A 241 12.05 1.39 18.00
CA THR A 241 12.25 2.84 17.81
C THR A 241 11.41 3.37 16.63
N LYS A 242 11.38 2.68 15.49
CA LYS A 242 10.53 3.04 14.34
C LYS A 242 9.03 3.03 14.71
N LEU A 243 8.66 2.15 15.63
CA LEU A 243 7.31 2.04 16.17
C LEU A 243 6.96 3.12 17.21
N GLY A 244 7.94 3.90 17.69
CA GLY A 244 7.76 4.85 18.79
C GLY A 244 7.52 4.17 20.15
N LEU A 245 7.81 2.87 20.27
CA LEU A 245 7.74 2.11 21.53
C LEU A 245 8.92 2.43 22.46
N LEU A 246 10.05 2.83 21.87
CA LEU A 246 11.24 3.32 22.56
C LEU A 246 11.48 4.77 22.17
N LYS A 247 11.96 5.57 23.13
CA LYS A 247 12.33 6.97 22.93
C LYS A 247 13.81 7.12 22.59
#